data_AF-A0A415PQJ1-F1
#
_entry.id   AF-A0A415PQJ1-F1
#
_cell.length_a   1.000
_cell.length_b   1.000
_cell.length_c   1.000
_cell.angle_alpha   90.00
_cell.angle_beta   90.00
_cell.angle_gamma   90.00
#
_symmetry.space_group_name_H-M   'P 1'
#
loop_
_entity.id
_entity.type
_entity.pdbx_description
1 polymer ?
#
loop_
_entity_poly.entity_id
_entity_poly.type
_entity_poly.pdbx_seq_one_letter_code
_entity_poly.pdbx_strand_id
1 'polypeptide(L)'
;MKRIELFWNILYYCTYALLYKCFRAIDLFRLIDNKYTRKFYKKENIFWQSLDIVKRTEEREKDFSPFILMQAGGGTCIFMIMLILTILNVVMAITHISWYGIMFRDVSNFIISFLLLVLLLYVPNQVFLFKSDKYISYFKQFRKERINKYLKCYFLSYILALIACSFSFILIELTKDRIEYFANNAG
;
A
#
# COMPACT_ATOMS: atom_id res chain seq x y z
N MET A 1 5.61 -11.50 17.80
CA MET A 1 5.02 -11.77 16.47
C MET A 1 3.50 -11.64 16.43
N LYS A 2 2.71 -12.31 17.29
CA LYS A 2 1.23 -12.27 17.25
C LYS A 2 0.59 -10.86 17.23
N ARG A 3 1.16 -9.88 17.95
CA ARG A 3 0.63 -8.50 17.98
C ARG A 3 0.81 -7.74 16.66
N ILE A 4 1.98 -7.90 16.02
CA ILE A 4 2.27 -7.28 14.72
C ILE A 4 1.40 -7.93 13.65
N GLU A 5 1.29 -9.26 13.66
CA GLU A 5 0.40 -10.01 12.76
C GLU A 5 -1.06 -9.54 12.90
N LEU A 6 -1.56 -9.41 14.14
CA LEU A 6 -2.91 -8.90 14.41
C LEU A 6 -3.10 -7.48 13.88
N PHE A 7 -2.17 -6.58 14.18
CA PHE A 7 -2.21 -5.19 13.69
C PHE A 7 -2.23 -5.14 12.16
N TRP A 8 -1.40 -5.95 11.51
CA TRP A 8 -1.33 -6.03 10.04
C TRP A 8 -2.65 -6.50 9.43
N ASN A 9 -3.27 -7.52 10.03
CA ASN A 9 -4.58 -8.01 9.60
C ASN A 9 -5.70 -7.00 9.88
N ILE A 10 -5.62 -6.22 10.96
CA ILE A 10 -6.55 -5.11 11.22
C ILE A 10 -6.45 -4.05 10.13
N LEU A 11 -5.22 -3.66 9.74
CA LEU A 11 -5.01 -2.71 8.65
C LEU A 11 -5.62 -3.23 7.35
N TYR A 12 -5.29 -4.47 6.97
CA TYR A 12 -5.79 -5.10 5.76
C TYR A 12 -7.34 -5.19 5.74
N TYR A 13 -7.94 -5.61 6.86
CA TYR A 13 -9.39 -5.69 7.01
C TYR A 13 -10.08 -4.33 6.94
N CYS A 14 -9.52 -3.31 7.58
CA CYS A 14 -10.11 -1.96 7.56
C CYS A 14 -10.03 -1.35 6.15
N THR A 15 -8.90 -1.50 5.46
CA THR A 15 -8.75 -1.09 4.06
C THR A 15 -9.79 -1.80 3.19
N TYR A 16 -9.90 -3.12 3.33
CA TYR A 16 -10.91 -3.91 2.62
C TYR A 16 -12.32 -3.42 2.89
N ALA A 17 -12.70 -3.22 4.16
CA ALA A 17 -14.05 -2.80 4.53
C ALA A 17 -14.39 -1.39 4.02
N LEU A 18 -13.43 -0.46 4.03
CA LEU A 18 -13.61 0.88 3.48
C LEU A 18 -13.77 0.85 1.97
N LEU A 19 -12.86 0.16 1.27
CA LEU A 19 -12.95 -0.02 -0.18
C LEU A 19 -14.25 -0.71 -0.57
N TYR A 20 -14.66 -1.75 0.16
CA TYR A 20 -15.93 -2.45 -0.06
C TYR A 20 -17.13 -1.52 0.04
N LYS A 21 -17.18 -0.66 1.07
CA LYS A 21 -18.23 0.35 1.20
C LYS A 21 -18.20 1.36 0.06
N CYS A 22 -17.03 1.88 -0.29
CA CYS A 22 -16.88 2.86 -1.37
C CYS A 22 -17.26 2.29 -2.74
N PHE A 23 -16.75 1.11 -3.09
CA PHE A 23 -17.03 0.47 -4.37
C PHE A 23 -18.49 0.06 -4.52
N ARG A 24 -19.14 -0.38 -3.43
CA ARG A 24 -20.57 -0.68 -3.45
C ARG A 24 -21.44 0.58 -3.60
N ALA A 25 -21.00 1.72 -3.05
CA ALA A 25 -21.72 2.99 -3.21
C ALA A 25 -21.61 3.57 -4.62
N ILE A 26 -20.47 3.37 -5.29
CA ILE A 26 -20.14 3.98 -6.58
C ILE A 26 -20.52 3.08 -7.78
N ASP A 27 -20.73 1.77 -7.54
CA ASP A 27 -20.92 0.76 -8.59
C ASP A 27 -19.77 0.76 -9.62
N LEU A 28 -18.62 0.24 -9.18
CA LEU A 28 -17.36 0.32 -9.93
C LEU A 28 -17.48 -0.18 -11.37
N PHE A 29 -18.17 -1.30 -11.60
CA PHE A 29 -18.30 -1.87 -12.94
C PHE A 29 -19.05 -0.94 -13.88
N ARG A 30 -20.05 -0.22 -13.37
CA ARG A 30 -20.77 0.79 -14.13
C ARG A 30 -19.94 2.04 -14.38
N LEU A 31 -19.07 2.41 -13.45
CA LEU A 31 -18.12 3.51 -13.66
C LEU A 31 -17.08 3.17 -14.73
N ILE A 32 -16.59 1.92 -14.74
CA ILE A 32 -15.66 1.40 -15.75
C ILE A 32 -16.36 1.24 -17.10
N ASP A 33 -17.61 0.77 -17.12
CA ASP A 33 -18.42 0.58 -18.32
C ASP A 33 -19.22 1.85 -18.68
N ASN A 34 -18.50 2.92 -19.04
CA ASN A 34 -19.09 4.21 -19.40
C ASN A 34 -18.94 4.51 -20.90
N LYS A 35 -19.61 5.57 -21.37
CA LYS A 35 -19.61 5.96 -22.79
C LYS A 35 -18.20 6.26 -23.34
N TYR A 36 -17.32 6.80 -22.50
CA TYR A 36 -15.95 7.14 -22.89
C TYR A 36 -15.08 5.90 -23.03
N THR A 37 -15.14 4.95 -22.09
CA THR A 37 -14.38 3.69 -22.16
C THR A 37 -14.83 2.81 -23.30
N ARG A 38 -16.14 2.74 -23.60
CA ARG A 38 -16.65 2.06 -24.80
C ARG A 38 -16.19 2.68 -26.12
N LYS A 39 -15.90 3.98 -26.14
CA LYS A 39 -15.34 4.65 -27.32
C LYS A 39 -13.84 4.38 -27.49
N PHE A 40 -13.13 4.20 -26.37
CA PHE A 40 -11.68 4.01 -26.35
C PHE A 40 -11.25 2.56 -26.61
N TYR A 41 -11.99 1.59 -26.06
CA TYR A 41 -11.66 0.17 -26.14
C TYR A 41 -12.61 -0.57 -27.10
N LYS A 42 -12.07 -1.12 -28.19
CA LYS A 42 -12.82 -2.04 -29.08
C LYS A 42 -13.39 -3.22 -28.28
N LYS A 43 -14.57 -3.74 -28.66
CA LYS A 43 -15.25 -4.84 -27.94
C LYS A 43 -14.39 -6.09 -27.73
N GLU A 44 -13.51 -6.42 -28.67
CA GLU A 44 -12.61 -7.59 -28.60
C GLU A 44 -11.30 -7.33 -27.85
N ASN A 45 -11.14 -6.16 -27.24
CA ASN A 45 -9.93 -5.83 -26.51
C ASN A 45 -9.81 -6.70 -25.24
N ILE A 46 -8.58 -7.10 -24.91
CA ILE A 46 -8.18 -7.78 -23.67
C ILE A 46 -8.78 -7.10 -22.44
N PHE A 47 -8.95 -5.77 -22.49
CA PHE A 47 -9.63 -5.01 -21.44
C PHE A 47 -11.03 -5.51 -21.08
N TRP A 48 -11.90 -5.77 -22.07
CA TRP A 48 -13.26 -6.24 -21.80
C TRP A 48 -13.27 -7.71 -21.36
N GLN A 49 -12.34 -8.51 -21.87
CA GLN A 49 -12.16 -9.91 -21.45
C GLN A 49 -11.72 -9.98 -19.97
N SER A 50 -10.76 -9.15 -19.56
CA SER A 50 -10.31 -9.11 -18.16
C SER A 50 -11.41 -8.60 -17.23
N LEU A 51 -12.17 -7.57 -17.64
CA LEU A 51 -13.31 -7.07 -16.85
C LEU A 51 -14.37 -8.16 -16.64
N ASP A 52 -14.67 -8.96 -17.68
CA ASP A 52 -15.62 -10.05 -17.58
C ASP A 52 -15.10 -11.20 -16.70
N ILE A 53 -13.81 -11.54 -16.78
CA ILE A 53 -13.18 -12.51 -15.87
C ILE A 53 -13.29 -12.05 -14.41
N VAL A 54 -13.02 -10.79 -14.12
CA VAL A 54 -13.16 -10.22 -12.77
C VAL A 54 -14.60 -10.32 -12.30
N LYS A 55 -15.57 -9.95 -13.15
CA LYS A 55 -17.00 -10.01 -12.83
C LYS A 55 -17.47 -11.44 -12.52
N ARG A 56 -17.09 -12.42 -13.35
CA ARG A 56 -17.42 -13.83 -13.11
C ARG A 56 -16.77 -14.38 -11.84
N THR A 57 -15.55 -13.92 -11.53
CA THR A 57 -14.84 -14.31 -10.32
C THR A 57 -15.53 -13.74 -9.07
N GLU A 58 -15.99 -12.48 -9.12
CA GLU A 58 -16.81 -11.85 -8.08
C GLU A 58 -18.13 -12.59 -7.85
N GLU A 59 -18.80 -13.07 -8.91
CA GLU A 59 -20.05 -13.83 -8.80
C GLU A 59 -19.84 -15.23 -8.18
N ARG A 60 -18.66 -15.84 -8.41
CA ARG A 60 -18.29 -17.14 -7.83
C ARG A 60 -17.91 -17.03 -6.36
N GLU A 61 -17.13 -16.03 -5.99
CA GLU A 61 -16.65 -15.85 -4.61
C GLU A 61 -17.63 -15.06 -3.76
N LYS A 62 -18.51 -15.79 -3.05
CA LYS A 62 -19.58 -15.19 -2.24
C LYS A 62 -19.12 -14.60 -0.91
N ASP A 63 -17.99 -15.07 -0.37
CA ASP A 63 -17.54 -14.69 0.97
C ASP A 63 -16.79 -13.36 0.99
N PHE A 64 -15.94 -13.11 -0.03
CA PHE A 64 -15.14 -11.91 -0.18
C PHE A 64 -14.95 -11.57 -1.67
N SER A 65 -15.08 -10.30 -2.02
CA SER A 65 -14.72 -9.76 -3.35
C SER A 65 -13.20 -9.87 -3.60
N PRO A 66 -12.74 -10.68 -4.58
CA PRO A 66 -11.32 -10.85 -4.89
C PRO A 66 -10.67 -9.57 -5.43
N PHE A 67 -11.43 -8.79 -6.20
CA PHE A 67 -10.94 -7.51 -6.70
C PHE A 67 -10.61 -6.55 -5.55
N ILE A 68 -11.49 -6.46 -4.55
CA ILE A 68 -11.31 -5.54 -3.43
C ILE A 68 -10.24 -6.06 -2.46
N LEU A 69 -10.07 -7.37 -2.32
CA LEU A 69 -8.94 -7.97 -1.59
C LEU A 69 -7.58 -7.59 -2.21
N MET A 70 -7.47 -7.62 -3.54
CA MET A 70 -6.26 -7.18 -4.24
C MET A 70 -5.97 -5.69 -3.98
N GLN A 71 -6.99 -4.84 -4.10
CA GLN A 71 -6.84 -3.40 -3.86
C GLN A 71 -6.53 -3.07 -2.40
N ALA A 72 -7.10 -3.82 -1.46
CA ALA A 72 -6.79 -3.68 -0.04
C ALA A 72 -5.31 -3.99 0.25
N GLY A 73 -4.70 -4.89 -0.53
CA GLY A 73 -3.27 -5.17 -0.47
C GLY A 73 -2.44 -3.93 -0.81
N GLY A 74 -2.84 -3.21 -1.86
CA GLY A 74 -2.25 -1.92 -2.22
C GLY A 74 -2.29 -0.91 -1.05
N GLY A 75 -3.39 -0.83 -0.32
CA GLY A 75 -3.48 0.04 0.86
C GLY A 75 -2.47 -0.30 1.96
N THR A 76 -2.26 -1.60 2.24
CA THR A 76 -1.21 -2.03 3.20
C THR A 76 0.20 -1.72 2.68
N CYS A 77 0.43 -1.80 1.37
CA CYS A 77 1.70 -1.38 0.76
C CYS A 77 1.94 0.13 0.93
N ILE A 78 0.92 0.98 0.73
CA ILE A 78 1.04 2.44 0.94
C ILE A 78 1.46 2.74 2.38
N PHE A 79 0.86 2.06 3.36
CA PHE A 79 1.25 2.21 4.77
C PHE A 79 2.72 1.83 5.02
N MET A 80 3.18 0.72 4.44
CA MET A 80 4.59 0.31 4.51
C MET A 80 5.52 1.32 3.86
N ILE A 81 5.16 1.85 2.68
CA ILE A 81 5.96 2.85 1.98
C ILE A 81 6.14 4.09 2.87
N MET A 82 5.09 4.57 3.53
CA MET A 82 5.20 5.70 4.46
C MET A 82 6.18 5.42 5.60
N LEU A 83 6.13 4.23 6.19
CA LEU A 83 7.06 3.84 7.27
C LEU A 83 8.50 3.72 6.77
N ILE A 84 8.72 3.07 5.63
CA ILE A 84 10.05 2.90 5.02
C ILE A 84 10.65 4.28 4.70
N LEU A 85 9.87 5.16 4.06
CA LEU A 85 10.31 6.52 3.74
C LEU A 85 10.66 7.30 5.01
N THR A 86 9.82 7.22 6.05
CA THR A 86 10.09 7.88 7.33
C THR A 86 11.43 7.43 7.91
N ILE A 87 11.68 6.12 7.96
CA ILE A 87 12.92 5.56 8.50
C ILE A 87 14.13 5.99 7.66
N LEU A 88 14.05 5.85 6.33
CA LEU A 88 15.14 6.25 5.42
C LEU A 88 15.46 7.74 5.55
N ASN A 89 14.44 8.58 5.68
CA ASN A 89 14.60 10.02 5.83
C ASN A 89 15.26 10.40 7.17
N VAL A 90 14.87 9.72 8.25
CA VAL A 90 15.50 9.91 9.57
C VAL A 90 16.96 9.46 9.54
N VAL A 91 17.27 8.32 8.93
CA VAL A 91 18.65 7.83 8.78
C VAL A 91 19.48 8.80 7.94
N MET A 92 18.92 9.33 6.85
CA MET A 92 19.55 10.39 6.03
C MET A 92 19.87 11.64 6.85
N ALA A 93 18.93 12.11 7.66
CA ALA A 93 19.13 13.28 8.50
C ALA A 93 20.22 13.09 9.58
N ILE A 94 20.35 11.87 10.13
CA ILE A 94 21.35 11.56 11.18
C ILE A 94 22.74 11.33 10.58
N THR A 95 22.83 10.55 9.50
CA THR A 95 24.12 10.11 8.94
C THR A 95 24.66 11.09 7.90
N HIS A 96 23.84 12.05 7.46
CA HIS A 96 24.14 12.99 6.39
C HIS A 96 24.48 12.35 5.02
N ILE A 97 24.21 11.05 4.84
CA ILE A 97 24.39 10.35 3.57
C ILE A 97 23.10 10.50 2.75
N SER A 98 23.20 10.97 1.50
CA SER A 98 22.03 11.13 0.63
C SER A 98 21.64 9.81 -0.06
N TRP A 99 20.74 9.02 0.55
CA TRP A 99 20.15 7.84 -0.10
C TRP A 99 19.43 8.20 -1.40
N TYR A 100 18.79 9.37 -1.50
CA TYR A 100 18.19 9.82 -2.76
C TYR A 100 19.25 9.99 -3.86
N GLY A 101 20.40 10.58 -3.52
CA GLY A 101 21.53 10.69 -4.44
C GLY A 101 22.08 9.34 -4.88
N ILE A 102 22.11 8.34 -3.99
CA ILE A 102 22.53 6.97 -4.33
C ILE A 102 21.50 6.29 -5.25
N MET A 103 20.21 6.40 -4.92
CA MET A 103 19.12 5.78 -5.68
C MET A 103 19.02 6.33 -7.11
N PHE A 104 19.16 7.65 -7.28
CA PHE A 104 19.02 8.33 -8.57
C PHE A 104 20.33 8.58 -9.31
N ARG A 105 21.45 8.01 -8.84
CA ARG A 105 22.75 8.18 -9.49
C ARG A 105 22.76 7.64 -10.92
N ASP A 106 22.31 6.40 -11.10
CA ASP A 106 22.32 5.69 -12.38
C ASP A 106 21.10 4.75 -12.48
N VAL A 107 20.75 4.36 -13.70
CA VAL A 107 19.63 3.44 -13.98
C VAL A 107 19.76 2.12 -13.21
N SER A 108 20.98 1.58 -13.09
CA SER A 108 21.24 0.35 -12.34
C SER A 108 20.87 0.49 -10.86
N ASN A 109 21.32 1.57 -10.21
CA ASN A 109 21.01 1.83 -8.80
C ASN A 109 19.51 2.05 -8.59
N PHE A 110 18.84 2.71 -9.53
CA PHE A 110 17.40 2.89 -9.50
C PHE A 110 16.66 1.54 -9.58
N ILE A 111 17.05 0.67 -10.51
CA ILE A 111 16.46 -0.67 -10.66
C ILE A 111 16.69 -1.51 -9.39
N ILE A 112 17.92 -1.55 -8.87
CA ILE A 112 18.25 -2.30 -7.64
C ILE A 112 17.43 -1.79 -6.45
N SER A 113 17.36 -0.47 -6.29
CA SER A 113 16.59 0.19 -5.23
C SER A 113 15.10 -0.10 -5.33
N PHE A 114 14.55 -0.07 -6.55
CA PHE A 114 13.16 -0.42 -6.80
C PHE A 114 12.86 -1.90 -6.49
N LEU A 115 13.74 -2.81 -6.91
CA LEU A 115 13.62 -4.23 -6.59
C LEU A 115 13.67 -4.49 -5.08
N LEU A 116 14.58 -3.81 -4.37
CA LEU A 116 14.67 -3.90 -2.92
C LEU A 116 13.39 -3.39 -2.25
N LEU A 117 12.84 -2.26 -2.72
CA LEU A 117 11.57 -1.73 -2.23
C LEU A 117 10.43 -2.75 -2.44
N VAL A 118 10.31 -3.32 -3.64
CA VAL A 118 9.30 -4.35 -3.93
C VAL A 118 9.44 -5.54 -2.98
N LEU A 119 10.66 -6.00 -2.72
CA LEU A 119 10.92 -7.11 -1.80
C LEU A 119 10.51 -6.76 -0.35
N LEU A 120 10.82 -5.55 0.12
CA LEU A 120 10.43 -5.05 1.43
C LEU A 120 8.91 -4.91 1.59
N LEU A 121 8.18 -4.67 0.50
CA LEU A 121 6.70 -4.63 0.52
C LEU A 121 6.10 -6.03 0.44
N TYR A 122 6.69 -6.92 -0.36
CA TYR A 122 6.17 -8.25 -0.62
C TYR A 122 6.33 -9.19 0.59
N VAL A 123 7.54 -9.26 1.17
CA VAL A 123 7.86 -10.25 2.21
C VAL A 123 6.95 -10.11 3.44
N PRO A 124 6.74 -8.92 4.04
CA PRO A 124 5.85 -8.77 5.19
C PRO A 124 4.40 -9.13 4.87
N ASN A 125 3.90 -8.74 3.70
CA ASN A 125 2.54 -9.06 3.28
C ASN A 125 2.33 -10.57 3.09
N GLN A 126 3.31 -11.26 2.50
CA GLN A 126 3.26 -12.72 2.40
C GLN A 126 3.30 -13.40 3.78
N VAL A 127 4.22 -12.97 4.65
CA VAL A 127 4.43 -13.59 5.96
C VAL A 127 3.25 -13.34 6.91
N PHE A 128 2.70 -12.12 6.94
CA PHE A 128 1.69 -11.71 7.92
C PHE A 128 0.24 -11.80 7.43
N LEU A 129 -0.04 -11.70 6.11
CA LEU A 129 -1.41 -11.77 5.58
C LEU A 129 -1.70 -13.10 4.88
N PHE A 130 -0.89 -13.43 3.87
CA PHE A 130 -1.24 -14.48 2.91
C PHE A 130 -0.76 -15.87 3.29
N LYS A 131 0.17 -16.00 4.25
CA LYS A 131 0.65 -17.30 4.70
C LYS A 131 -0.51 -18.17 5.18
N SER A 132 -0.77 -19.27 4.47
CA SER A 132 -1.82 -20.26 4.79
C SER A 132 -3.22 -19.64 4.88
N ASP A 133 -3.51 -18.60 4.10
CA ASP A 133 -4.81 -17.90 4.07
C ASP A 133 -5.31 -17.43 5.45
N LYS A 134 -4.37 -17.14 6.36
CA LYS A 134 -4.67 -16.71 7.73
C LYS A 134 -5.60 -15.50 7.77
N TYR A 135 -5.47 -14.56 6.82
CA TYR A 135 -6.31 -13.38 6.76
C TYR A 135 -7.82 -13.72 6.73
N ILE A 136 -8.22 -14.85 6.13
CA ILE A 136 -9.62 -15.30 6.07
C ILE A 136 -10.17 -15.53 7.48
N SER A 137 -9.38 -16.17 8.34
CA SER A 137 -9.78 -16.44 9.73
C SER A 137 -9.96 -15.14 10.53
N TYR A 138 -9.03 -14.20 10.38
CA TYR A 138 -9.10 -12.88 11.00
C TYR A 138 -10.29 -12.08 10.47
N PHE A 139 -10.55 -12.10 9.16
CA PHE A 139 -11.68 -11.39 8.56
C PHE A 139 -13.02 -11.93 9.07
N LYS A 140 -13.16 -13.26 9.22
CA LYS A 140 -14.35 -13.89 9.82
C LYS A 140 -14.51 -13.48 11.29
N GLN A 141 -13.42 -13.38 12.04
CA GLN A 141 -13.44 -12.89 13.42
C GLN A 141 -13.86 -11.42 13.49
N PHE A 142 -13.18 -10.54 12.75
CA PHE A 142 -13.44 -9.10 12.78
C PHE A 142 -14.82 -8.72 12.26
N ARG A 143 -15.41 -9.51 11.33
CA ARG A 143 -16.80 -9.32 10.88
C ARG A 143 -17.81 -9.52 12.01
N LYS A 144 -17.53 -10.41 12.98
CA LYS A 144 -18.40 -10.66 14.15
C LYS A 144 -18.28 -9.57 15.20
N GLU A 145 -17.14 -8.90 15.26
CA GLU A 145 -16.85 -7.82 16.20
C GLU A 145 -17.26 -6.45 15.62
N ARG A 146 -17.51 -5.43 16.47
CA ARG A 146 -17.89 -4.10 15.95
C ARG A 146 -16.72 -3.45 15.20
N ILE A 147 -16.86 -3.34 13.88
CA ILE A 147 -15.91 -2.68 12.93
C ILE A 147 -15.46 -1.29 13.41
N ASN A 148 -16.33 -0.52 14.07
CA ASN A 148 -16.01 0.84 14.53
C ASN A 148 -14.81 0.92 15.49
N LYS A 149 -14.53 -0.14 16.27
CA LYS A 149 -13.35 -0.20 17.14
C LYS A 149 -12.06 -0.24 16.31
N TYR A 150 -12.04 -1.09 15.29
CA TYR A 150 -10.90 -1.28 14.40
C TYR A 150 -10.66 -0.08 13.49
N LEU A 151 -11.72 0.53 12.98
CA LEU A 151 -11.62 1.73 12.15
C LEU A 151 -10.94 2.89 12.88
N LYS A 152 -11.24 3.11 14.17
CA LYS A 152 -10.56 4.16 14.96
C LYS A 152 -9.05 3.93 15.04
N CYS A 153 -8.63 2.70 15.32
CA CYS A 153 -7.21 2.34 15.38
C CYS A 153 -6.54 2.47 14.00
N TYR A 154 -7.23 2.05 12.95
CA TYR A 154 -6.79 2.20 11.56
C TYR A 154 -6.53 3.66 11.19
N PHE A 155 -7.51 4.55 11.39
CA PHE A 155 -7.36 5.97 11.07
C PHE A 155 -6.27 6.63 11.89
N LEU A 156 -6.20 6.35 13.20
CA LEU A 156 -5.15 6.86 14.07
C LEU A 156 -3.75 6.45 13.54
N SER A 157 -3.59 5.19 13.14
CA SER A 157 -2.33 4.67 12.64
C SER A 157 -1.91 5.34 11.33
N TYR A 158 -2.84 5.48 10.37
CA TYR A 158 -2.57 6.14 9.09
C TYR A 158 -2.26 7.63 9.27
N ILE A 159 -3.01 8.34 10.12
CA ILE A 159 -2.76 9.76 10.41
C ILE A 159 -1.38 9.92 11.05
N LEU A 160 -1.03 9.08 12.02
CA LEU A 160 0.28 9.13 12.67
C LEU A 160 1.41 8.83 11.68
N ALA A 161 1.26 7.82 10.82
CA ALA A 161 2.25 7.50 9.79
C ALA A 161 2.40 8.64 8.77
N LEU A 162 1.30 9.28 8.38
CA LEU A 162 1.31 10.43 7.47
C LEU A 162 2.03 11.62 8.12
N ILE A 163 1.69 11.96 9.37
CA ILE A 163 2.34 13.03 10.13
C ILE A 163 3.84 12.75 10.26
N ALA A 164 4.23 11.54 10.68
CA ALA A 164 5.64 11.16 10.82
C ALA A 164 6.39 11.25 9.49
N CYS A 165 5.77 10.77 8.40
CA CYS A 165 6.32 10.86 7.06
C CYS A 165 6.53 12.33 6.65
N SER A 166 5.51 13.19 6.82
CA SER A 166 5.61 14.63 6.53
C SER A 166 6.71 15.32 7.36
N PHE A 167 6.79 15.05 8.66
CA PHE A 167 7.86 15.58 9.50
C PHE A 167 9.24 15.12 9.06
N SER A 168 9.38 13.88 8.60
CA SER A 168 10.66 13.37 8.11
C SER A 168 11.16 14.13 6.87
N PHE A 169 10.26 14.57 5.99
CA PHE A 169 10.62 15.42 4.85
C PHE A 169 11.04 16.83 5.28
N ILE A 170 10.33 17.41 6.25
CA ILE A 170 10.72 18.72 6.82
C ILE A 170 12.11 18.63 7.46
N LEU A 171 12.40 17.53 8.16
CA LEU A 171 13.70 17.29 8.77
C LEU A 171 14.83 17.22 7.74
N ILE A 172 14.59 16.57 6.59
CA ILE A 172 15.56 16.56 5.49
C ILE A 172 15.79 17.98 4.97
N GLU A 173 14.74 18.75 4.73
CA GLU A 173 14.88 20.12 4.21
C GLU A 173 15.70 21.00 5.17
N LEU A 174 15.46 20.87 6.49
CA LEU A 174 16.23 21.58 7.51
C LEU A 174 17.70 21.12 7.63
N THR A 175 18.02 19.91 7.20
CA THR A 175 19.37 19.34 7.28
C THR A 175 20.10 19.33 5.93
N LYS A 176 19.47 19.87 4.89
CA LYS A 176 19.93 19.83 3.50
C LYS A 176 21.34 20.40 3.31
N ASP A 177 21.62 21.57 3.87
CA ASP A 177 22.94 22.21 3.76
C ASP A 177 24.07 21.34 4.33
N ARG A 178 23.81 20.62 5.44
CA ARG A 178 24.79 19.68 6.00
C ARG A 178 24.94 18.45 5.12
N ILE A 179 23.84 17.90 4.61
CA ILE A 179 23.85 16.75 3.72
C ILE A 179 24.66 17.06 2.45
N GLU A 180 24.45 18.23 1.85
CA GLU A 180 25.19 18.70 0.67
C GLU A 180 26.67 18.93 0.98
N TYR A 181 26.99 19.53 2.13
CA TYR A 181 28.37 19.72 2.58
C TYR A 181 29.13 18.39 2.75
N PHE A 182 28.53 17.40 3.40
CA PHE A 182 29.15 16.09 3.58
C PHE A 182 29.22 15.29 2.28
N ALA A 183 28.24 15.42 1.38
CA ALA A 183 28.27 14.78 0.07
C ALA A 183 29.42 15.29 -0.81
N ASN A 184 29.73 16.60 -0.74
CA ASN A 184 30.80 17.21 -1.55
C ASN A 184 32.21 16.98 -0.97
N ASN A 185 32.34 16.73 0.33
CA ASN A 185 33.62 16.54 1.01
C ASN A 185 33.99 15.07 1.26
N ALA A 186 33.16 14.11 0.84
CA ALA A 186 33.42 12.68 0.97
C ALA A 186 34.21 12.08 -0.22
N GLY A 187 34.91 12.93 -1.00
CA GLY A 187 35.78 12.56 -2.12
C GLY A 187 37.20 12.21 -1.70
#